data_AF-A0AAQ4CPI3-F1
#
_entry.id   AF-A0AAQ4CPI3-F1
#
_cell.length_a   1.000
_cell.length_b   1.000
_cell.length_c   1.000
_cell.angle_alpha   90.00
_cell.angle_beta   90.00
_cell.angle_gamma   90.00
#
_symmetry.space_group_name_H-M   'P 1'
#
loop_
_entity.id
_entity.type
_entity.pdbx_description
1 polymer ?
#
loop_
_entity_poly.entity_id
_entity_poly.type
_entity_poly.pdbx_seq_one_letter_code
_entity_poly.pdbx_strand_id
1 'polypeptide(L)'
;MNLKISWIEINQELLPHSDLDSEDDLNTISNEILEAFEIGGYSEEVQLDEKIILIASTFTSKLIGDIPKIIKIYELGRWGKLFSGDTIAVIGESITYALLIQLFDIDIADLVPFRNVKYLGTISDLAINIEKYDKLKKFLGTDKGILFVNARATMIYKRSYIAKRIAESLTAIENVRYPDNYGLISYIIKYNQELYDLCIIVKP
;
A
#
# COMPACT_ATOMS: atom_id res chain seq x y z
N MET A 1 -2.86 13.61 -11.14
CA MET A 1 -2.07 13.78 -9.91
C MET A 1 -0.73 13.09 -10.11
N ASN A 2 0.39 13.73 -9.77
CA ASN A 2 1.71 13.11 -9.96
C ASN A 2 2.09 12.34 -8.69
N LEU A 3 2.42 11.07 -8.84
CA LEU A 3 2.81 10.18 -7.76
C LEU A 3 4.17 9.57 -8.09
N LYS A 4 5.11 9.62 -7.15
CA LYS A 4 6.38 8.90 -7.24
C LYS A 4 6.22 7.53 -6.59
N ILE A 5 6.45 6.46 -7.33
CA ILE A 5 6.33 5.09 -6.82
C ILE A 5 7.72 4.57 -6.54
N SER A 6 7.98 4.13 -5.31
CA SER A 6 9.22 3.44 -4.93
C SER A 6 8.92 1.97 -4.71
N TRP A 7 9.53 1.10 -5.52
CA TRP A 7 9.34 -0.35 -5.44
C TRP A 7 10.45 -0.99 -4.61
N ILE A 8 10.06 -1.76 -3.60
CA ILE A 8 10.97 -2.57 -2.78
C ILE A 8 10.46 -4.01 -2.80
N GLU A 9 11.33 -4.94 -3.19
CA GLU A 9 11.00 -6.37 -3.19
C GLU A 9 11.65 -7.07 -1.99
N ILE A 10 10.90 -7.95 -1.35
CA ILE A 10 11.33 -8.73 -0.18
C ILE A 10 10.93 -10.18 -0.43
N ASN A 11 11.86 -11.11 -0.22
CA ASN A 11 11.57 -12.54 -0.25
C ASN A 11 11.06 -13.00 1.12
N GLN A 12 10.11 -13.92 1.14
CA GLN A 12 9.54 -14.50 2.35
C GLN A 12 10.58 -14.99 3.35
N GLU A 13 11.69 -15.56 2.87
CA GLU A 13 12.79 -16.09 3.68
C GLU A 13 13.44 -15.04 4.59
N LEU A 14 13.29 -13.75 4.26
CA LEU A 14 13.82 -12.65 5.07
C LEU A 14 12.89 -12.27 6.23
N LEU A 15 11.62 -12.68 6.18
CA LEU A 15 10.66 -12.36 7.22
C LEU A 15 10.80 -13.38 8.38
N PRO A 16 10.69 -12.95 9.63
CA PRO A 16 10.79 -13.85 10.78
C PRO A 16 9.57 -14.77 10.88
N HIS A 17 9.80 -16.07 11.00
CA HIS A 17 8.79 -17.14 10.99
C HIS A 17 9.00 -18.20 12.09
N SER A 18 10.07 -18.08 12.88
CA SER A 18 10.50 -19.08 13.83
C SER A 18 10.35 -18.61 15.28
N ASP A 19 10.25 -19.57 16.21
CA ASP A 19 10.22 -19.30 17.65
C ASP A 19 11.52 -18.66 18.19
N LEU A 20 12.57 -18.60 17.35
CA LEU A 20 13.84 -17.94 17.67
C LEU A 20 13.84 -16.46 17.26
N ASP A 21 12.89 -16.05 16.43
CA ASP A 21 12.80 -14.69 15.94
C ASP A 21 12.12 -13.78 16.98
N SER A 22 12.60 -12.55 17.06
CA SER A 22 12.11 -11.53 17.98
C SER A 22 11.25 -10.49 17.25
N GLU A 23 10.40 -9.77 17.99
CA GLU A 23 9.70 -8.59 17.44
C GLU A 23 10.68 -7.53 16.90
N ASP A 24 11.91 -7.51 17.41
CA ASP A 24 12.96 -6.58 16.97
C ASP A 24 13.50 -6.90 15.57
N ASP A 25 13.36 -8.14 15.08
CA ASP A 25 13.79 -8.52 13.74
C ASP A 25 12.88 -7.88 12.67
N LEU A 26 11.55 -7.87 12.89
CA LEU A 26 10.61 -7.13 12.03
C LEU A 26 10.86 -5.63 12.07
N ASN A 27 11.20 -5.09 13.24
CA ASN A 27 11.56 -3.67 13.37
C ASN A 27 12.82 -3.36 12.55
N THR A 28 13.81 -4.24 12.57
CA THR A 28 15.04 -4.09 11.77
C THR A 28 14.73 -4.08 10.29
N ILE A 29 13.99 -5.07 9.78
CA ILE A 29 13.55 -5.13 8.37
C ILE A 29 12.79 -3.87 7.97
N SER A 30 11.86 -3.42 8.82
CA SER A 30 11.06 -2.21 8.55
C SER A 30 11.91 -0.93 8.49
N ASN A 31 12.99 -0.85 9.25
CA ASN A 31 13.94 0.25 9.19
C ASN A 31 14.79 0.21 7.91
N GLU A 32 15.25 -0.97 7.49
CA GLU A 32 16.02 -1.17 6.25
C GLU A 32 15.19 -0.81 5.00
N ILE A 33 13.92 -1.23 4.96
CA ILE A 33 12.98 -0.83 3.90
C ILE A 33 12.88 0.70 3.82
N LEU A 34 12.73 1.35 4.97
CA LEU A 34 12.55 2.79 5.03
C LEU A 34 13.84 3.53 4.69
N GLU A 35 15.00 3.00 5.06
CA GLU A 35 16.31 3.53 4.68
C GLU A 35 16.54 3.42 3.17
N ALA A 36 16.21 2.27 2.56
CA ALA A 36 16.27 2.09 1.11
C ALA A 36 15.37 3.10 0.36
N PHE A 37 14.20 3.41 0.91
CA PHE A 37 13.33 4.49 0.41
C PHE A 37 13.99 5.87 0.56
N GLU A 38 14.55 6.19 1.73
CA GLU A 38 15.18 7.49 2.03
C GLU A 38 16.42 7.77 1.18
N ILE A 39 17.23 6.75 0.85
CA ILE A 39 18.44 6.87 0.03
C ILE A 39 18.10 7.11 -1.46
N GLY A 40 16.82 6.98 -1.84
CA GLY A 40 16.37 7.19 -3.20
C GLY A 40 16.44 5.93 -4.04
N GLY A 41 15.96 4.80 -3.50
CA GLY A 41 15.69 3.59 -4.26
C GLY A 41 14.86 3.87 -5.52
N TYR A 42 14.84 2.90 -6.45
CA TYR A 42 14.21 3.03 -7.76
C TYR A 42 12.82 3.68 -7.64
N SER A 43 12.67 4.88 -8.21
CA SER A 43 11.41 5.61 -8.22
C SER A 43 10.97 5.93 -9.64
N GLU A 44 9.71 5.63 -9.93
CA GLU A 44 9.06 5.97 -11.20
C GLU A 44 7.98 7.02 -10.96
N GLU A 45 7.80 7.92 -11.93
CA GLU A 45 6.74 8.93 -11.87
C GLU A 45 5.52 8.47 -12.67
N VAL A 46 4.37 8.44 -12.01
CA VAL A 46 3.10 8.07 -12.61
C VAL A 46 2.10 9.20 -12.45
N GLN A 47 1.45 9.57 -13.56
CA GLN A 47 0.33 10.49 -13.55
C GLN A 47 -0.97 9.70 -13.35
N LEU A 48 -1.52 9.76 -12.14
CA LEU A 48 -2.81 9.16 -11.83
C LEU A 48 -3.97 10.02 -12.37
N ASP A 49 -4.94 9.37 -13.02
CA ASP A 49 -6.14 10.02 -13.54
C ASP A 49 -7.11 10.32 -12.39
N GLU A 50 -7.48 11.59 -12.24
CA GLU A 50 -8.41 12.03 -11.21
C GLU A 50 -9.79 11.36 -11.33
N LYS A 51 -10.21 10.98 -12.55
CA LYS A 51 -11.45 10.24 -12.76
C LYS A 51 -11.36 8.84 -12.17
N ILE A 52 -10.23 8.16 -12.33
CA ILE A 52 -10.03 6.82 -11.77
C ILE A 52 -9.97 6.90 -10.25
N ILE A 53 -9.26 7.88 -9.70
CA ILE A 53 -9.24 8.14 -8.24
C ILE A 53 -10.66 8.36 -7.71
N LEU A 54 -11.48 9.15 -8.40
CA LEU A 54 -12.86 9.41 -7.99
C LEU A 54 -13.68 8.11 -7.95
N ILE A 55 -13.60 7.28 -9.00
CA ILE A 55 -14.33 6.01 -9.04
C ILE A 55 -13.80 5.07 -7.95
N ALA A 56 -12.48 4.91 -7.83
CA ALA A 56 -11.83 4.08 -6.81
C ALA A 56 -12.23 4.50 -5.38
N SER A 57 -12.40 5.80 -5.13
CA SER A 57 -12.84 6.32 -3.83
C SER A 57 -14.23 5.86 -3.39
N THR A 58 -15.08 5.38 -4.31
CA THR A 58 -16.39 4.81 -3.93
C THR A 58 -16.25 3.40 -3.35
N PHE A 59 -15.14 2.73 -3.67
CA PHE A 59 -14.84 1.38 -3.22
C PHE A 59 -14.03 1.36 -1.93
N THR A 60 -13.70 2.50 -1.32
CA THR A 60 -12.96 2.53 -0.06
C THR A 60 -13.77 2.03 1.13
N SER A 61 -13.09 1.72 2.23
CA SER A 61 -13.66 1.23 3.48
C SER A 61 -14.64 2.20 4.13
N LYS A 62 -14.49 3.51 3.86
CA LYS A 62 -15.37 4.59 4.34
C LYS A 62 -15.80 5.48 3.19
N LEU A 63 -17.02 6.00 3.29
CA LEU A 63 -17.56 6.95 2.32
C LEU A 63 -17.21 8.37 2.75
N ILE A 64 -16.26 8.98 2.04
CA ILE A 64 -15.88 10.39 2.21
C ILE A 64 -16.05 11.08 0.86
N GLY A 65 -16.72 12.22 0.85
CA GLY A 65 -16.99 12.97 -0.37
C GLY A 65 -15.75 13.69 -0.92
N ASP A 66 -15.66 13.77 -2.24
CA ASP A 66 -14.70 14.61 -2.99
C ASP A 66 -13.22 14.34 -2.65
N ILE A 67 -12.84 13.05 -2.68
CA ILE A 67 -11.46 12.60 -2.42
C ILE A 67 -10.41 13.30 -3.30
N PRO A 68 -10.59 13.48 -4.63
CA PRO A 68 -9.61 14.18 -5.44
C PRO A 68 -9.30 15.60 -4.94
N LYS A 69 -10.33 16.36 -4.54
CA LYS A 69 -10.14 17.70 -3.97
C LYS A 69 -9.46 17.62 -2.60
N ILE A 70 -9.84 16.65 -1.78
CA ILE A 70 -9.22 16.44 -0.48
C ILE A 70 -7.72 16.16 -0.65
N ILE A 71 -7.32 15.27 -1.56
CA ILE A 71 -5.91 14.97 -1.85
C ILE A 71 -5.15 16.24 -2.28
N LYS A 72 -5.72 17.06 -3.17
CA LYS A 72 -5.11 18.36 -3.56
C LYS A 72 -4.93 19.30 -2.36
N ILE A 73 -5.90 19.38 -1.47
CA ILE A 73 -5.81 20.19 -0.24
C ILE A 73 -4.68 19.67 0.67
N TYR A 74 -4.49 18.34 0.72
CA TYR A 74 -3.40 17.70 1.45
C TYR A 74 -2.01 17.96 0.87
N GLU A 75 -1.87 17.92 -0.46
CA GLU A 75 -0.62 18.28 -1.15
C GLU A 75 -0.19 19.69 -0.76
N LEU A 76 -1.14 20.62 -0.67
CA LEU A 76 -0.90 22.01 -0.27
C LEU A 76 -0.55 22.20 1.22
N GLY A 77 -0.63 21.16 2.05
CA GLY A 77 -0.31 21.22 3.48
C GLY A 77 -1.28 22.10 4.30
N ARG A 78 -2.47 22.37 3.75
CA ARG A 78 -3.46 23.25 4.37
C ARG A 78 -4.45 22.40 5.19
N TRP A 79 -4.33 22.49 6.52
CA TRP A 79 -5.32 22.21 7.59
C TRP A 79 -5.09 21.01 8.52
N GLY A 80 -5.18 21.27 9.84
CA GLY A 80 -5.07 20.31 10.96
C GLY A 80 -6.29 19.42 11.24
N LYS A 81 -7.48 19.74 10.69
CA LYS A 81 -8.75 19.01 10.98
C LYS A 81 -9.04 17.86 10.01
N LEU A 82 -8.38 17.82 8.86
CA LEU A 82 -8.56 16.76 7.87
C LEU A 82 -7.79 15.49 8.25
N PHE A 83 -6.75 15.57 9.10
CA PHE A 83 -5.95 14.46 9.65
C PHE A 83 -6.72 13.45 10.53
N SER A 84 -8.04 13.31 10.34
CA SER A 84 -8.75 12.13 10.81
C SER A 84 -8.11 10.90 10.18
N GLY A 85 -7.82 9.87 10.98
CA GLY A 85 -7.30 8.59 10.49
C GLY A 85 -8.17 7.99 9.39
N ASP A 86 -9.47 8.29 9.42
CA ASP A 86 -10.44 7.85 8.42
C ASP A 86 -10.18 8.46 7.04
N THR A 87 -9.92 9.76 6.98
CA THR A 87 -9.61 10.45 5.73
C THR A 87 -8.30 9.93 5.15
N ILE A 88 -7.29 9.74 6.00
CA ILE A 88 -5.98 9.24 5.58
C ILE A 88 -6.09 7.81 5.04
N ALA A 89 -6.83 6.94 5.71
CA ALA A 89 -7.07 5.58 5.24
C ALA A 89 -7.75 5.56 3.86
N VAL A 90 -8.80 6.37 3.68
CA VAL A 90 -9.50 6.47 2.38
C VAL A 90 -8.60 7.01 1.28
N ILE A 91 -7.69 7.94 1.58
CA ILE A 91 -6.71 8.43 0.60
C ILE A 91 -5.76 7.30 0.20
N GLY A 92 -5.21 6.58 1.17
CA GLY A 92 -4.33 5.44 0.90
C GLY A 92 -5.00 4.42 -0.01
N GLU A 93 -6.21 4.00 0.34
CA GLU A 93 -6.99 3.05 -0.45
C GLU A 93 -7.32 3.59 -1.86
N SER A 94 -7.81 4.83 -1.97
CA SER A 94 -8.18 5.42 -3.27
C SER A 94 -7.00 5.49 -4.23
N ILE A 95 -5.82 5.89 -3.72
CA ILE A 95 -4.61 5.99 -4.53
C ILE A 95 -4.09 4.60 -4.89
N THR A 96 -4.04 3.67 -3.94
CA THR A 96 -3.63 2.28 -4.18
C THR A 96 -4.50 1.65 -5.26
N TYR A 97 -5.82 1.80 -5.17
CA TYR A 97 -6.77 1.21 -6.11
C TYR A 97 -6.64 1.85 -7.49
N ALA A 98 -6.49 3.16 -7.56
CA ALA A 98 -6.24 3.85 -8.83
C ALA A 98 -4.93 3.39 -9.49
N LEU A 99 -3.87 3.20 -8.69
CA LEU A 99 -2.59 2.67 -9.15
C LEU A 99 -2.74 1.26 -9.71
N LEU A 100 -3.45 0.38 -8.99
CA LEU A 100 -3.72 -1.00 -9.43
C LEU A 100 -4.50 -1.04 -10.76
N ILE A 101 -5.53 -0.20 -10.90
CA ILE A 101 -6.31 -0.08 -12.14
C ILE A 101 -5.43 0.42 -13.29
N GLN A 102 -4.65 1.48 -13.07
CA GLN A 102 -3.90 2.14 -14.16
C GLN A 102 -2.65 1.38 -14.59
N LEU A 103 -1.90 0.80 -13.65
CA LEU A 103 -0.66 0.09 -13.97
C LEU A 103 -0.90 -1.33 -14.44
N PHE A 104 -1.89 -2.02 -13.87
CA PHE A 104 -2.08 -3.46 -14.10
C PHE A 104 -3.37 -3.81 -14.83
N ASP A 105 -4.16 -2.81 -15.24
CA ASP A 105 -5.49 -2.97 -15.87
C ASP A 105 -6.43 -3.82 -15.01
N ILE A 106 -6.35 -3.68 -13.69
CA ILE A 106 -7.24 -4.42 -12.78
C ILE A 106 -8.66 -3.88 -12.91
N ASP A 107 -9.63 -4.77 -13.08
CA ASP A 107 -11.04 -4.39 -13.09
C ASP A 107 -11.44 -3.95 -11.69
N ILE A 108 -12.13 -2.82 -11.63
CA ILE A 108 -12.65 -2.28 -10.38
C ILE A 108 -13.62 -3.22 -9.67
N ALA A 109 -14.31 -4.08 -10.41
CA ALA A 109 -15.20 -5.10 -9.85
C ALA A 109 -14.44 -6.15 -9.02
N ASP A 110 -13.16 -6.37 -9.30
CA ASP A 110 -12.29 -7.27 -8.55
C ASP A 110 -11.59 -6.57 -7.37
N LEU A 111 -11.69 -5.24 -7.24
CA LEU A 111 -11.19 -4.48 -6.09
C LEU A 111 -12.23 -4.42 -4.96
N VAL A 112 -12.53 -5.58 -4.38
CA VAL A 112 -13.47 -5.68 -3.26
C VAL A 112 -12.72 -5.56 -1.93
N PRO A 113 -12.85 -4.44 -1.19
CA PRO A 113 -12.20 -4.29 0.10
C PRO A 113 -12.81 -5.20 1.17
N PHE A 114 -11.97 -5.73 2.07
CA PHE A 114 -12.40 -6.46 3.25
C PHE A 114 -12.84 -5.51 4.39
N ARG A 115 -13.87 -4.69 4.13
CA ARG A 115 -14.30 -3.54 4.97
C ARG A 115 -14.56 -3.88 6.44
N ASN A 116 -15.13 -5.06 6.72
CA ASN A 116 -15.56 -5.43 8.08
C ASN A 116 -14.44 -6.06 8.93
N VAL A 117 -13.34 -6.52 8.32
CA VAL A 117 -12.29 -7.28 9.02
C VAL A 117 -11.03 -6.45 9.30
N LYS A 118 -10.87 -5.30 8.63
CA LYS A 118 -9.80 -4.32 8.89
C LYS A 118 -9.77 -3.82 10.34
N TYR A 119 -10.93 -3.80 11.02
CA TYR A 119 -11.04 -3.44 12.44
C TYR A 119 -10.48 -4.48 13.42
N LEU A 120 -10.36 -5.75 12.99
CA LEU A 120 -9.80 -6.83 13.81
C LEU A 120 -8.27 -6.94 13.67
N GLY A 121 -7.66 -6.14 12.77
CA GLY A 121 -6.20 -6.11 12.56
C GLY A 121 -5.63 -7.40 11.96
N THR A 122 -6.48 -8.28 11.41
CA THR A 122 -6.12 -9.67 11.10
C THR A 122 -5.92 -9.96 9.61
N ILE A 123 -6.35 -9.07 8.69
CA ILE A 123 -6.38 -9.34 7.24
C ILE A 123 -5.86 -8.13 6.43
N SER A 124 -5.40 -8.40 5.21
CA SER A 124 -5.14 -7.41 4.16
C SER A 124 -6.38 -6.57 3.81
N ASP A 125 -6.20 -5.48 3.07
CA ASP A 125 -7.29 -4.60 2.66
C ASP A 125 -8.11 -5.19 1.50
N LEU A 126 -7.46 -5.92 0.58
CA LEU A 126 -8.10 -6.65 -0.51
C LEU A 126 -7.22 -7.84 -0.96
N ALA A 127 -7.77 -8.65 -1.87
CA ALA A 127 -7.05 -9.72 -2.55
C ALA A 127 -7.39 -9.73 -4.04
N ILE A 128 -6.39 -9.95 -4.90
CA ILE A 128 -6.54 -9.98 -6.37
C ILE A 128 -6.05 -11.34 -6.86
N ASN A 129 -6.84 -11.99 -7.72
CA ASN A 129 -6.37 -13.18 -8.42
C ASN A 129 -5.41 -12.77 -9.55
N ILE A 130 -4.14 -13.17 -9.44
CA ILE A 130 -3.08 -12.81 -10.39
C ILE A 130 -3.35 -13.39 -11.78
N GLU A 131 -3.95 -14.57 -11.86
CA GLU A 131 -4.18 -15.32 -13.11
C GLU A 131 -4.99 -14.52 -14.15
N LYS A 132 -5.88 -13.65 -13.66
CA LYS A 132 -6.78 -12.82 -14.46
C LYS A 132 -6.07 -11.66 -15.19
N TYR A 133 -4.89 -11.23 -14.74
CA TYR A 133 -4.30 -9.95 -15.14
C TYR A 133 -2.89 -10.11 -15.73
N ASP A 134 -2.76 -9.98 -17.06
CA ASP A 134 -1.50 -10.21 -17.78
C ASP A 134 -0.37 -9.25 -17.38
N LYS A 135 -0.70 -7.97 -17.15
CA LYS A 135 0.30 -6.98 -16.69
C LYS A 135 0.83 -7.34 -15.31
N LEU A 136 -0.05 -7.77 -14.41
CA LEU A 136 0.32 -8.18 -13.06
C LEU A 136 1.18 -9.46 -13.06
N LYS A 137 0.81 -10.45 -13.88
CA LYS A 137 1.62 -11.67 -14.09
C LYS A 137 3.05 -11.36 -14.53
N LYS A 138 3.19 -10.49 -15.54
CA LYS A 138 4.49 -10.06 -16.05
C LYS A 138 5.31 -9.30 -15.00
N PHE A 139 4.66 -8.43 -14.23
CA PHE A 139 5.31 -7.66 -13.17
C PHE A 139 5.83 -8.56 -12.05
N LEU A 140 5.02 -9.51 -11.58
CA LEU A 140 5.38 -10.42 -10.50
C LEU A 140 6.25 -11.61 -10.94
N GLY A 141 6.33 -11.87 -12.25
CA GLY A 141 7.06 -13.01 -12.81
C GLY A 141 6.40 -14.36 -12.52
N THR A 142 5.06 -14.41 -12.40
CA THR A 142 4.29 -15.63 -12.11
C THR A 142 3.03 -15.70 -12.95
N ASP A 143 2.54 -16.92 -13.19
CA ASP A 143 1.27 -17.17 -13.87
C ASP A 143 0.12 -17.46 -12.91
N LYS A 144 0.40 -17.68 -11.61
CA LYS A 144 -0.57 -18.14 -10.61
C LYS A 144 -0.40 -17.46 -9.25
N GLY A 145 -1.45 -17.52 -8.44
CA GLY A 145 -1.45 -17.06 -7.05
C GLY A 145 -2.39 -15.88 -6.80
N ILE A 146 -2.42 -15.45 -5.55
CA ILE A 146 -3.22 -14.31 -5.09
C ILE A 146 -2.28 -13.20 -4.64
N LEU A 147 -2.61 -11.95 -4.97
CA LEU A 147 -1.96 -10.76 -4.44
C LEU A 147 -2.81 -10.19 -3.31
N PHE A 148 -2.31 -10.27 -2.07
CA PHE A 148 -2.90 -9.60 -0.93
C PHE A 148 -2.38 -8.17 -0.84
N VAL A 149 -3.28 -7.19 -0.85
CA VAL A 149 -2.90 -5.78 -0.85
C VAL A 149 -3.27 -5.12 0.46
N ASN A 150 -2.36 -4.33 1.01
CA ASN A 150 -2.54 -3.55 2.22
C ASN A 150 -2.25 -2.08 1.91
N ALA A 151 -3.26 -1.21 2.01
CA ALA A 151 -3.14 0.21 1.74
C ALA A 151 -2.97 0.98 3.06
N ARG A 152 -1.91 1.78 3.10
CA ARG A 152 -1.58 2.67 4.22
C ARG A 152 -1.29 4.05 3.68
N ALA A 153 -1.49 5.04 4.53
CA ALA A 153 -1.11 6.41 4.21
C ALA A 153 -0.68 7.16 5.46
N THR A 154 0.24 8.09 5.28
CA THR A 154 0.58 9.12 6.25
C THR A 154 0.89 10.42 5.55
N MET A 155 0.44 11.51 6.15
CA MET A 155 0.66 12.86 5.63
C MET A 155 1.79 13.59 6.37
N ILE A 156 2.31 12.97 7.44
CA ILE A 156 3.45 13.45 8.20
C ILE A 156 4.52 12.38 8.15
N TYR A 157 5.69 12.76 7.63
CA TYR A 157 6.85 11.91 7.67
C TYR A 157 7.41 11.85 9.08
N LYS A 158 7.22 10.71 9.75
CA LYS A 158 7.86 10.40 11.02
C LYS A 158 8.41 8.98 10.93
N ARG A 159 9.73 8.87 10.78
CA ARG A 159 10.43 7.61 10.51
C ARG A 159 9.99 6.47 11.44
N SER A 160 9.99 6.70 12.75
CA SER A 160 9.57 5.68 13.73
C SER A 160 8.10 5.27 13.64
N TYR A 161 7.21 6.18 13.23
CA TYR A 161 5.81 5.85 13.03
C TYR A 161 5.62 5.02 11.76
N ILE A 162 6.30 5.38 10.68
CA ILE A 162 6.23 4.68 9.39
C ILE A 162 6.82 3.28 9.53
N ALA A 163 8.01 3.14 10.13
CA ALA A 163 8.63 1.84 10.36
C ALA A 163 7.71 0.90 11.16
N LYS A 164 7.09 1.39 12.24
CA LYS A 164 6.10 0.62 13.01
C LYS A 164 4.91 0.17 12.15
N ARG A 165 4.38 1.06 11.29
CA ARG A 165 3.24 0.76 10.41
C ARG A 165 3.61 -0.23 9.29
N ILE A 166 4.85 -0.20 8.82
CA ILE A 166 5.38 -1.20 7.88
C ILE A 166 5.43 -2.57 8.58
N ALA A 167 6.00 -2.66 9.78
CA ALA A 167 6.03 -3.90 10.56
C ALA A 167 4.62 -4.49 10.76
N GLU A 168 3.67 -3.67 11.23
CA GLU A 168 2.26 -4.09 11.39
C GLU A 168 1.63 -4.59 10.08
N SER A 169 2.00 -3.99 8.94
CA SER A 169 1.45 -4.35 7.63
C SER A 169 2.09 -5.61 7.07
N LEU A 170 3.38 -5.83 7.31
CA LEU A 170 4.09 -7.08 7.01
C LEU A 170 3.45 -8.24 7.78
N THR A 171 3.27 -8.10 9.10
CA THR A 171 2.59 -9.11 9.93
C THR A 171 1.19 -9.43 9.42
N ALA A 172 0.40 -8.40 9.08
CA ALA A 172 -0.96 -8.60 8.57
C ALA A 172 -1.01 -9.34 7.24
N ILE A 173 -0.04 -9.11 6.34
CA ILE A 173 0.07 -9.82 5.07
C ILE A 173 0.55 -11.26 5.29
N GLU A 174 1.59 -11.47 6.10
CA GLU A 174 2.13 -12.81 6.35
C GLU A 174 1.08 -13.76 6.93
N ASN A 175 0.22 -13.25 7.82
CA ASN A 175 -0.87 -14.02 8.42
C ASN A 175 -1.89 -14.58 7.41
N VAL A 176 -1.99 -14.00 6.20
CA VAL A 176 -2.97 -14.40 5.18
C VAL A 176 -2.36 -14.98 3.92
N ARG A 177 -1.07 -14.75 3.70
CA ARG A 177 -0.35 -15.10 2.46
C ARG A 177 0.04 -16.57 2.38
N TYR A 178 0.26 -17.22 3.53
CA TYR A 178 0.81 -18.56 3.60
C TYR A 178 -0.01 -19.59 2.79
N PRO A 179 0.61 -20.53 2.05
CA PRO A 179 2.05 -20.70 1.85
C PRO A 179 2.65 -19.96 0.63
N ASP A 180 1.92 -19.80 -0.49
CA ASP A 180 2.50 -19.45 -1.80
C ASP A 180 1.84 -18.25 -2.51
N ASN A 181 1.51 -17.19 -1.76
CA ASN A 181 0.89 -15.99 -2.33
C ASN A 181 1.81 -14.77 -2.26
N TYR A 182 1.42 -13.69 -2.94
CA TYR A 182 2.15 -12.43 -2.98
C TYR A 182 1.52 -11.41 -2.03
N GLY A 183 2.36 -10.55 -1.46
CA GLY A 183 1.95 -9.39 -0.69
C GLY A 183 2.30 -8.09 -1.41
N LEU A 184 1.42 -7.10 -1.35
CA LEU A 184 1.71 -5.71 -1.70
C LEU A 184 1.30 -4.81 -0.54
N ILE A 185 2.26 -4.09 0.03
CA ILE A 185 1.98 -2.96 0.92
C ILE A 185 2.17 -1.70 0.08
N SER A 186 1.08 -0.97 -0.17
CA SER A 186 1.15 0.37 -0.75
C SER A 186 1.06 1.38 0.40
N TYR A 187 2.11 2.17 0.57
CA TYR A 187 2.20 3.16 1.64
C TYR A 187 2.38 4.55 1.04
N ILE A 188 1.29 5.31 1.04
CA ILE A 188 1.29 6.71 0.60
C ILE A 188 1.93 7.60 1.65
N ILE A 189 3.02 8.28 1.28
CA ILE A 189 3.84 9.08 2.18
C ILE A 189 4.09 10.46 1.55
N LYS A 190 3.89 11.53 2.31
CA LYS A 190 4.40 12.85 1.94
C LYS A 190 5.85 13.00 2.42
N TYR A 191 6.80 13.02 1.49
CA TYR A 191 8.24 13.14 1.77
C TYR A 191 8.84 14.23 0.88
N ASN A 192 9.68 15.11 1.45
CA ASN A 192 10.31 16.24 0.73
C ASN A 192 9.34 17.09 -0.13
N GLN A 193 8.13 17.34 0.39
CA GLN A 193 7.04 18.08 -0.29
C GLN A 193 6.39 17.38 -1.48
N GLU A 194 6.79 16.17 -1.80
CA GLU A 194 6.22 15.35 -2.86
C GLU A 194 5.41 14.19 -2.28
N LEU A 195 4.50 13.65 -3.08
CA LEU A 195 3.71 12.48 -2.72
C LEU A 195 4.37 11.24 -3.30
N TYR A 196 4.70 10.30 -2.40
CA TYR A 196 5.27 9.00 -2.74
C TYR A 196 4.27 7.90 -2.43
N ASP A 197 4.33 6.82 -3.20
CA ASP A 197 3.83 5.51 -2.82
C ASP A 197 5.02 4.57 -2.65
N LEU A 198 5.30 4.19 -1.40
CA LEU A 198 6.25 3.14 -1.09
C LEU A 198 5.53 1.80 -1.24
N CYS A 199 5.81 1.13 -2.36
CA CYS A 199 5.26 -0.17 -2.71
C CYS A 199 6.23 -1.28 -2.32
N ILE A 200 5.87 -2.05 -1.30
CA ILE A 200 6.65 -3.18 -0.80
C ILE A 200 5.99 -4.47 -1.31
N ILE A 201 6.69 -5.19 -2.18
CA ILE A 201 6.28 -6.49 -2.70
C ILE A 201 6.91 -7.60 -1.85
N VAL A 202 6.08 -8.45 -1.27
CA VAL A 202 6.52 -9.67 -0.59
C VAL A 202 6.30 -10.86 -1.53
N LYS A 203 7.40 -11.50 -1.93
CA LYS A 203 7.39 -12.69 -2.79
C LYS A 203 7.39 -13.97 -1.94
N PRO A 204 6.66 -15.02 -2.37
CA PRO A 204 6.79 -16.36 -1.78
C PRO A 204 8.21 -16.89 -1.88
#